data_AF-A0A953ASY8-F1
#
_entry.id   AF-A0A953ASY8-F1
#
_cell.length_a   1.000
_cell.length_b   1.000
_cell.length_c   1.000
_cell.angle_alpha   90.00
_cell.angle_beta   90.00
_cell.angle_gamma   90.00
#
_symmetry.space_group_name_H-M   'P 1'
#
loop_
_entity.id
_entity.type
_entity.pdbx_description
1 polymer ?
#
loop_
_entity_poly.entity_id
_entity_poly.type
_entity_poly.pdbx_seq_one_letter_code
_entity_poly.pdbx_strand_id
1 'polypeptide(L)'
;MRGWVIVCTGALFSVACTRVARPPELPKEIFAGEPVRLGSDGLSWQYGDGASGTLGTHAYRGRGTFTAAASRGGEALGSFEVTVVPRSVLRAVPPDASQVLWLPAPRQGAGAVVDFLERAAGGFFSTPGAERDPFLRYLQELSAQPPSQDLGVDRDEGLAVFGLPGAPGRIAAVGVVDEAVALRGARDLFAADGFHPEASGEDEDAMSRVLEGPDGERIVAFADRGYLYLMPVPSGAPTAQALQTIDRIRTAPANGLEGLPDLAGLRARVASGDVFAWFRAPDNAASAFDSALVSFAFSASRIEVDAAIAAAGPLWDVALAPEPGGDLFDAADDAQLLIVASADPAGLGRLIDLALALWPRRVTGRAELDRGGGGHPRTTPGACAAKTLRGDLSFGASLDIERSLAHLAHPGDLPDLVTDWTLLAGVRSRNDAYDFLNALFEALSLVATWQPSVDTLMYDVDVDGRIASAMCCSWEGALWFSTRRLGDRADVAALRRRFGEGAFSRGHLSVLLDLGALMRKLQTRAPTASTFLEQLTAVDTVFVDVVPESVGGRARAVIDLRPE
;
A
#
# COMPACT_ATOMS: atom_id res chain seq x y z
N MET A 1 -44.73 -85.77 -23.54
CA MET A 1 -43.58 -85.55 -22.64
C MET A 1 -43.94 -84.46 -21.65
N ARG A 2 -43.70 -84.73 -20.36
CA ARG A 2 -43.45 -83.82 -19.19
C ARG A 2 -43.67 -82.31 -19.46
N GLY A 3 -44.43 -81.52 -18.71
CA GLY A 3 -45.04 -81.65 -17.40
C GLY A 3 -45.12 -80.25 -16.75
N TRP A 4 -46.21 -80.01 -16.01
CA TRP A 4 -46.39 -79.07 -14.87
C TRP A 4 -46.35 -77.54 -15.11
N VAL A 5 -47.51 -76.94 -14.83
CA VAL A 5 -47.71 -75.57 -14.35
C VAL A 5 -47.22 -75.46 -12.91
N ILE A 6 -46.47 -74.40 -12.57
CA ILE A 6 -46.46 -73.81 -11.22
C ILE A 6 -46.46 -72.29 -11.33
N VAL A 7 -47.48 -71.69 -10.73
CA VAL A 7 -47.61 -70.27 -10.38
C VAL A 7 -46.60 -69.98 -9.26
N CYS A 8 -45.75 -68.97 -9.44
CA CYS A 8 -44.96 -68.39 -8.36
C CYS A 8 -45.28 -66.90 -8.23
N THR A 9 -46.09 -66.61 -7.23
CA THR A 9 -46.22 -65.34 -6.53
C THR A 9 -44.83 -64.87 -6.07
N GLY A 10 -44.37 -63.72 -6.56
CA GLY A 10 -43.07 -63.15 -6.21
C GLY A 10 -43.22 -61.71 -5.77
N ALA A 11 -43.27 -61.54 -4.45
CA ALA A 11 -43.21 -60.33 -3.63
C ALA A 11 -42.85 -59.00 -4.32
N LEU A 12 -43.72 -58.02 -4.09
CA LEU A 12 -43.38 -56.60 -4.00
C LEU A 12 -42.22 -56.42 -3.01
N PHE A 13 -40.99 -56.47 -3.49
CA PHE A 13 -39.89 -55.79 -2.82
C PHE A 13 -39.95 -54.34 -3.28
N SER A 14 -40.61 -53.50 -2.48
CA SER A 14 -40.22 -52.10 -2.40
C SER A 14 -38.73 -52.12 -2.06
N VAL A 15 -37.89 -51.88 -3.06
CA VAL A 15 -36.54 -51.42 -2.82
C VAL A 15 -36.75 -50.10 -2.11
N ALA A 16 -36.71 -50.14 -0.78
CA ALA A 16 -36.52 -48.96 0.02
C ALA A 16 -35.20 -48.40 -0.50
N CYS A 17 -35.30 -47.40 -1.39
CA CYS A 17 -34.17 -46.58 -1.74
C CYS A 17 -33.61 -46.10 -0.40
N THR A 18 -32.50 -46.68 0.01
CA THR A 18 -31.60 -46.10 0.99
C THR A 18 -31.29 -44.73 0.44
N ARG A 19 -32.03 -43.73 0.90
CA ARG A 19 -31.75 -42.32 0.69
C ARG A 19 -30.39 -42.12 1.35
N VAL A 20 -29.34 -42.31 0.55
CA VAL A 20 -28.02 -41.78 0.85
C VAL A 20 -28.28 -40.32 1.22
N ALA A 21 -27.95 -39.94 2.45
CA ALA A 21 -27.96 -38.54 2.87
C ALA A 21 -26.82 -37.82 2.15
N ARG A 22 -26.82 -37.85 0.82
CA ARG A 22 -25.91 -37.07 -0.01
C ARG A 22 -26.47 -35.66 0.05
N PRO A 23 -25.73 -34.68 0.59
CA PRO A 23 -26.22 -33.32 0.61
C PRO A 23 -26.50 -32.82 -0.81
N PRO A 24 -27.37 -31.80 -0.97
CA PRO A 24 -27.30 -30.94 -2.14
C PRO A 24 -25.85 -30.46 -2.32
N GLU A 25 -25.41 -30.25 -3.57
CA GLU A 25 -24.02 -29.91 -3.91
C GLU A 25 -23.40 -28.96 -2.88
N LEU A 26 -22.41 -29.46 -2.12
CA LEU A 26 -21.71 -28.63 -1.15
C LEU A 26 -20.99 -27.50 -1.91
N PRO A 27 -20.86 -26.32 -1.28
CA PRO A 27 -20.01 -25.27 -1.81
C PRO A 27 -18.60 -25.81 -2.10
N LYS A 28 -17.98 -25.31 -3.17
CA LYS A 28 -16.62 -25.70 -3.54
C LYS A 28 -15.60 -25.36 -2.44
N GLU A 29 -15.86 -24.31 -1.67
CA GLU A 29 -15.07 -23.88 -0.53
C GLU A 29 -16.01 -23.57 0.64
N ILE A 30 -15.70 -24.12 1.81
CA ILE A 30 -16.40 -23.84 3.06
C ILE A 30 -15.42 -23.07 3.93
N PHE A 31 -15.79 -21.89 4.39
CA PHE A 31 -14.93 -21.07 5.22
C PHE A 31 -15.11 -21.45 6.69
N ALA A 32 -14.03 -21.39 7.48
CA ALA A 32 -14.11 -21.55 8.92
C ALA A 32 -15.13 -20.56 9.53
N GLY A 33 -15.80 -20.93 10.61
CA GLY A 33 -16.85 -20.16 11.28
C GLY A 33 -18.15 -19.95 10.48
N GLU A 34 -18.21 -20.28 9.19
CA GLU A 34 -19.42 -20.13 8.37
C GLU A 34 -20.35 -21.34 8.55
N PRO A 35 -21.64 -21.14 8.90
CA PRO A 35 -22.59 -22.23 8.98
C PRO A 35 -22.84 -22.87 7.60
N VAL A 36 -22.46 -24.13 7.43
CA VAL A 36 -22.73 -24.91 6.22
C VAL A 36 -23.86 -25.89 6.47
N ARG A 37 -24.79 -25.97 5.51
CA ARG A 37 -25.86 -26.97 5.53
C ARG A 37 -25.37 -28.31 4.99
N LEU A 38 -25.17 -29.24 5.91
CA LEU A 38 -24.72 -30.61 5.66
C LEU A 38 -25.88 -31.56 5.32
N GLY A 39 -27.11 -31.21 5.68
CA GLY A 39 -28.27 -32.02 5.32
C GLY A 39 -29.58 -31.58 5.98
N SER A 40 -30.39 -32.57 6.37
CA SER A 40 -31.70 -32.37 7.00
C SER A 40 -31.59 -32.38 8.53
N ASP A 41 -32.41 -31.55 9.17
CA ASP A 41 -32.55 -31.53 10.63
C ASP A 41 -33.24 -32.81 11.13
N GLY A 42 -32.98 -33.16 12.40
CA GLY A 42 -33.56 -34.34 13.06
C GLY A 42 -32.82 -35.65 12.82
N LEU A 43 -31.66 -35.62 12.15
CA LEU A 43 -30.69 -36.72 12.09
C LEU A 43 -29.64 -36.53 13.18
N SER A 44 -29.03 -37.61 13.67
CA SER A 44 -27.87 -37.54 14.56
C SER A 44 -26.61 -37.36 13.72
N TRP A 45 -25.98 -36.20 13.83
CA TRP A 45 -24.79 -35.82 13.10
C TRP A 45 -23.52 -35.95 13.95
N GLN A 46 -22.46 -36.45 13.34
CA GLN A 46 -21.08 -36.33 13.80
C GLN A 46 -20.34 -35.49 12.77
N TYR A 47 -19.85 -34.30 13.12
CA TYR A 47 -19.34 -33.35 12.13
C TYR A 47 -17.87 -33.57 11.74
N GLY A 48 -17.16 -34.40 12.49
CA GLY A 48 -15.76 -34.78 12.23
C GLY A 48 -14.72 -33.93 12.97
N ASP A 49 -15.12 -32.82 13.58
CA ASP A 49 -14.28 -31.93 14.42
C ASP A 49 -14.44 -32.19 15.93
N GLY A 50 -15.04 -33.33 16.28
CA GLY A 50 -15.39 -33.70 17.65
C GLY A 50 -16.77 -33.21 18.11
N ALA A 51 -17.43 -32.32 17.35
CA ALA A 51 -18.80 -31.91 17.64
C ALA A 51 -19.83 -32.90 17.08
N SER A 52 -20.98 -32.96 17.75
CA SER A 52 -22.15 -33.74 17.32
C SER A 52 -23.44 -32.97 17.61
N GLY A 53 -24.50 -33.25 16.87
CA GLY A 53 -25.76 -32.53 17.01
C GLY A 53 -26.91 -33.12 16.22
N THR A 54 -28.07 -32.47 16.29
CA THR A 54 -29.27 -32.86 15.54
C THR A 54 -29.63 -31.92 14.40
N LEU A 55 -28.91 -30.81 14.28
CA LEU A 55 -29.08 -29.83 13.22
C LEU A 55 -28.34 -30.31 11.97
N GLY A 56 -28.96 -30.14 10.80
CA GLY A 56 -28.32 -30.38 9.51
C GLY A 56 -27.34 -29.27 9.10
N THR A 57 -26.93 -28.42 10.03
CA THR A 57 -26.09 -27.24 9.82
C THR A 57 -25.01 -27.19 10.87
N HIS A 58 -23.77 -26.90 10.48
CA HIS A 58 -22.61 -26.80 11.37
C HIS A 58 -21.63 -25.73 10.91
N ALA A 59 -20.95 -25.08 11.85
CA ALA A 59 -19.88 -24.14 11.58
C ALA A 59 -18.56 -24.68 12.14
N TYR A 60 -17.62 -24.98 11.25
CA TYR A 60 -16.31 -25.55 11.62
C TYR A 60 -15.39 -24.46 12.16
N ARG A 61 -14.76 -24.67 13.32
CA ARG A 61 -13.98 -23.62 13.99
C ARG A 61 -12.71 -23.19 13.26
N GLY A 62 -12.13 -24.05 12.42
CA GLY A 62 -10.86 -23.77 11.75
C GLY A 62 -10.69 -24.61 10.50
N ARG A 63 -9.64 -24.32 9.75
CA ARG A 63 -9.31 -25.04 8.51
C ARG A 63 -9.05 -26.52 8.76
N GLY A 64 -9.36 -27.36 7.79
CA GLY A 64 -9.10 -28.79 7.86
C GLY A 64 -9.94 -29.60 6.88
N THR A 65 -9.73 -30.91 6.88
CA THR A 65 -10.65 -31.84 6.22
C THR A 65 -11.32 -32.67 7.30
N PHE A 66 -12.64 -32.61 7.35
CA PHE A 66 -13.45 -33.25 8.37
C PHE A 66 -14.36 -34.30 7.71
N THR A 67 -14.56 -35.42 8.39
CA THR A 67 -15.54 -36.44 7.94
C THR A 67 -16.85 -36.22 8.67
N ALA A 68 -17.84 -35.66 7.98
CA ALA A 68 -19.20 -35.53 8.50
C ALA A 68 -19.97 -36.83 8.26
N ALA A 69 -20.70 -37.31 9.26
CA ALA A 69 -21.51 -38.52 9.20
C ALA A 69 -22.91 -38.29 9.79
N ALA A 70 -23.92 -38.85 9.15
CA ALA A 70 -25.30 -38.80 9.61
C ALA A 70 -25.79 -40.20 10.02
N SER A 71 -26.61 -40.26 11.07
CA SER A 71 -27.24 -41.48 11.55
C SER A 71 -28.69 -41.25 11.99
N ARG A 72 -29.50 -42.31 12.01
CA ARG A 72 -30.88 -42.28 12.53
C ARG A 72 -31.11 -43.50 13.40
N GLY A 73 -31.49 -43.28 14.67
CA GLY A 73 -31.72 -44.39 15.60
C GLY A 73 -30.49 -45.29 15.80
N GLY A 74 -29.28 -44.74 15.65
CA GLY A 74 -28.02 -45.50 15.72
C GLY A 74 -27.58 -46.15 14.41
N GLU A 75 -28.42 -46.16 13.36
CA GLU A 75 -28.07 -46.68 12.05
C GLU A 75 -27.38 -45.61 11.20
N ALA A 76 -26.21 -45.91 10.63
CA ALA A 76 -25.47 -44.98 9.78
C ALA A 76 -26.16 -44.78 8.43
N LEU A 77 -26.44 -43.52 8.07
CA LEU A 77 -27.05 -43.15 6.80
C LEU A 77 -26.03 -42.79 5.72
N GLY A 78 -24.83 -42.36 6.13
CA GLY A 78 -23.72 -42.04 5.24
C GLY A 78 -22.70 -41.09 5.86
N SER A 79 -21.56 -40.94 5.20
CA SER A 79 -20.53 -39.96 5.52
C SER A 79 -19.93 -39.34 4.26
N PHE A 80 -19.34 -38.17 4.40
CA PHE A 80 -18.63 -37.46 3.34
C PHE A 80 -17.55 -36.55 3.92
N GLU A 81 -16.57 -36.18 3.08
CA GLU A 81 -15.53 -35.24 3.46
C GLU A 81 -15.97 -33.79 3.24
N VAL A 82 -15.57 -32.95 4.18
CA VAL A 82 -15.80 -31.51 4.18
C VAL A 82 -14.44 -30.83 4.31
N THR A 83 -14.03 -30.11 3.28
CA THR A 83 -12.80 -29.31 3.30
C THR A 83 -13.13 -27.88 3.68
N VAL A 84 -12.54 -27.42 4.78
CA VAL A 84 -12.71 -26.08 5.33
C VAL A 84 -11.43 -25.28 5.13
N VAL A 85 -11.55 -24.09 4.57
CA VAL A 85 -10.44 -23.16 4.32
C VAL A 85 -10.47 -21.98 5.31
N PRO A 86 -9.33 -21.32 5.57
CA PRO A 86 -9.32 -20.09 6.37
C PRO A 86 -10.25 -19.03 5.79
N ARG A 87 -10.90 -18.28 6.67
CA ARG A 87 -11.62 -17.08 6.26
C ARG A 87 -10.64 -16.01 5.78
N SER A 88 -11.04 -15.28 4.75
CA SER A 88 -10.31 -14.10 4.28
C SER A 88 -10.62 -12.90 5.17
N VAL A 89 -9.60 -12.24 5.74
CA VAL A 89 -9.79 -11.01 6.54
C VAL A 89 -10.49 -9.89 5.77
N LEU A 90 -10.46 -9.92 4.43
CA LEU A 90 -11.16 -8.93 3.60
C LEU A 90 -12.69 -8.99 3.73
N ARG A 91 -13.26 -10.11 4.22
CA ARG A 91 -14.69 -10.19 4.55
C ARG A 91 -15.07 -9.37 5.77
N ALA A 92 -14.13 -9.13 6.68
CA ALA A 92 -14.31 -8.26 7.84
C ALA A 92 -14.35 -6.78 7.46
N VAL A 93 -13.84 -6.42 6.28
CA VAL A 93 -13.70 -5.02 5.86
C VAL A 93 -14.93 -4.59 5.06
N PRO A 94 -15.66 -3.54 5.48
CA PRO A 94 -16.81 -3.05 4.74
C PRO A 94 -16.46 -2.59 3.31
N PRO A 95 -17.38 -2.73 2.33
CA PRO A 95 -17.12 -2.45 0.91
C PRO A 95 -16.87 -0.95 0.58
N ASP A 96 -17.20 -0.07 1.51
CA ASP A 96 -17.07 1.37 1.45
C ASP A 96 -15.81 1.90 2.19
N ALA A 97 -14.92 1.00 2.63
CA ALA A 97 -13.59 1.38 3.08
C ALA A 97 -12.84 2.15 1.97
N SER A 98 -12.14 3.21 2.35
CA SER A 98 -11.33 4.01 1.42
C SER A 98 -9.91 3.46 1.25
N GLN A 99 -9.44 2.73 2.27
CA GLN A 99 -8.12 2.11 2.30
C GLN A 99 -8.13 0.87 3.19
N VAL A 100 -7.36 -0.15 2.81
CA VAL A 100 -7.06 -1.31 3.65
C VAL A 100 -5.59 -1.71 3.48
N LEU A 101 -4.92 -2.03 4.57
CA LEU A 101 -3.65 -2.75 4.62
C LEU A 101 -3.95 -4.12 5.25
N TRP A 102 -3.53 -5.23 4.64
CA TRP A 102 -3.78 -6.54 5.23
C TRP A 102 -2.66 -7.54 4.98
N LEU A 103 -2.55 -8.48 5.92
CA LEU A 103 -1.69 -9.65 5.89
C LEU A 103 -2.61 -10.86 5.73
N PRO A 104 -2.57 -11.59 4.60
CA PRO A 104 -3.48 -12.72 4.38
C PRO A 104 -3.23 -13.90 5.33
N ALA A 105 -1.97 -14.13 5.72
CA ALA A 105 -1.57 -15.23 6.58
C ALA A 105 -0.42 -14.81 7.52
N PRO A 106 -0.73 -14.22 8.70
CA PRO A 106 0.24 -13.76 9.68
C PRO A 106 1.28 -14.84 10.04
N ARG A 107 0.87 -16.10 10.08
CA ARG A 107 1.78 -17.24 10.33
C ARG A 107 2.99 -17.29 9.38
N GLN A 108 2.83 -16.86 8.14
CA GLN A 108 3.87 -16.95 7.10
C GLN A 108 4.63 -15.63 6.93
N GLY A 109 3.95 -14.49 7.04
CA GLY A 109 4.53 -13.18 6.71
C GLY A 109 4.90 -12.28 7.89
N ALA A 110 4.26 -12.43 9.06
CA ALA A 110 4.40 -11.45 10.14
C ALA A 110 5.85 -11.32 10.66
N GLY A 111 6.60 -12.43 10.74
CA GLY A 111 8.00 -12.41 11.14
C GLY A 111 8.87 -11.59 10.20
N ALA A 112 8.81 -11.87 8.89
CA ALA A 112 9.60 -11.14 7.89
C ALA A 112 9.26 -9.63 7.86
N VAL A 113 7.99 -9.27 8.06
CA VAL A 113 7.55 -7.88 8.16
C VAL A 113 8.15 -7.22 9.40
N VAL A 114 8.03 -7.83 10.57
CA VAL A 114 8.58 -7.29 11.83
C VAL A 114 10.10 -7.18 11.76
N ASP A 115 10.80 -8.22 11.30
CA ASP A 115 12.26 -8.22 11.14
C ASP A 115 12.74 -7.08 10.24
N PHE A 116 12.06 -6.90 9.09
CA PHE A 116 12.39 -5.79 8.18
C PHE A 116 12.13 -4.45 8.84
N LEU A 117 10.97 -4.28 9.49
CA LEU A 117 10.56 -3.03 10.12
C LEU A 117 11.51 -2.63 11.26
N GLU A 118 11.86 -3.56 12.14
CA GLU A 118 12.84 -3.35 13.21
C GLU A 118 14.21 -2.91 12.66
N ARG A 119 14.66 -3.54 11.57
CA ARG A 119 15.89 -3.12 10.89
C ARG A 119 15.75 -1.74 10.24
N ALA A 120 14.65 -1.48 9.55
CA ALA A 120 14.44 -0.26 8.78
C ALA A 120 14.32 0.99 9.65
N ALA A 121 13.54 0.93 10.73
CA ALA A 121 13.29 2.06 11.63
C ALA A 121 14.20 2.07 12.87
N GLY A 122 15.07 1.07 13.04
CA GLY A 122 15.92 0.92 14.23
C GLY A 122 15.09 0.89 15.52
N GLY A 123 15.59 1.54 16.57
CA GLY A 123 14.91 1.62 17.87
C GLY A 123 13.57 2.40 17.88
N PHE A 124 13.09 2.92 16.75
CA PHE A 124 11.81 3.63 16.67
C PHE A 124 10.62 2.71 16.97
N PHE A 125 10.71 1.41 16.64
CA PHE A 125 9.71 0.41 17.04
C PHE A 125 9.68 0.15 18.55
N SER A 126 10.68 0.64 19.29
CA SER A 126 10.75 0.62 20.75
C SER A 126 10.28 1.95 21.38
N THR A 127 9.68 2.85 20.59
CA THR A 127 9.10 4.09 21.15
C THR A 127 7.74 3.80 21.78
N PRO A 128 7.40 4.46 22.91
CA PRO A 128 6.11 4.26 23.59
C PRO A 128 4.88 4.49 22.71
N GLY A 129 5.00 5.25 21.62
CA GLY A 129 3.90 5.50 20.67
C GLY A 129 3.63 4.33 19.71
N ALA A 130 4.67 3.64 19.24
CA ALA A 130 4.53 2.43 18.41
C ALA A 130 4.00 1.26 19.26
N GLU A 131 4.39 1.23 20.52
CA GLU A 131 3.89 0.29 21.54
C GLU A 131 2.39 0.45 21.84
N ARG A 132 1.79 1.63 21.64
CA ARG A 132 0.37 1.85 21.91
C ARG A 132 -0.54 1.61 20.71
N ASP A 133 0.01 1.31 19.53
CA ASP A 133 -0.80 1.04 18.34
C ASP A 133 -1.37 -0.40 18.38
N PRO A 134 -2.70 -0.58 18.37
CA PRO A 134 -3.31 -1.91 18.47
C PRO A 134 -2.90 -2.86 17.37
N PHE A 135 -2.66 -2.37 16.16
CA PHE A 135 -2.24 -3.21 15.03
C PHE A 135 -0.80 -3.66 15.18
N LEU A 136 0.12 -2.75 15.53
CA LEU A 136 1.52 -3.12 15.73
C LEU A 136 1.67 -4.11 16.89
N ARG A 137 0.93 -3.91 17.99
CA ARG A 137 0.89 -4.86 19.11
C ARG A 137 0.44 -6.25 18.68
N TYR A 138 -0.68 -6.36 17.96
CA TYR A 138 -1.13 -7.65 17.45
C TYR A 138 -0.13 -8.27 16.45
N LEU A 139 0.50 -7.46 15.59
CA LEU A 139 1.51 -7.94 14.66
C LEU A 139 2.73 -8.53 15.38
N GLN A 140 3.18 -7.89 16.47
CA GLN A 140 4.27 -8.38 17.33
C GLN A 140 3.90 -9.69 18.03
N GLU A 141 2.72 -9.77 18.64
CA GLU A 141 2.26 -11.02 19.25
C GLU A 141 2.11 -12.16 18.23
N LEU A 142 1.69 -11.82 17.00
CA LEU A 142 1.58 -12.75 15.89
C LEU A 142 2.93 -13.14 15.29
N SER A 143 4.02 -12.40 15.53
CA SER A 143 5.37 -12.78 15.11
C SER A 143 6.14 -13.57 16.18
N ALA A 144 5.76 -13.44 17.46
CA ALA A 144 6.42 -14.05 18.61
C ALA A 144 6.56 -15.60 18.53
N GLN A 145 7.65 -16.11 19.09
CA GLN A 145 7.94 -17.54 19.24
C GLN A 145 8.30 -17.90 20.70
N PRO A 146 7.47 -18.69 21.42
CA PRO A 146 6.17 -19.22 21.00
C PRO A 146 5.08 -18.13 20.97
N PRO A 147 4.03 -18.29 20.14
CA PRO A 147 2.90 -17.36 20.16
C PRO A 147 2.13 -17.45 21.48
N SER A 148 1.61 -16.32 21.94
CA SER A 148 0.64 -16.27 23.05
C SER A 148 -0.60 -17.10 22.70
N GLN A 149 -0.79 -18.23 23.39
CA GLN A 149 -1.94 -19.12 23.18
C GLN A 149 -3.26 -18.50 23.67
N ASP A 150 -3.18 -17.43 24.47
CA ASP A 150 -4.31 -16.82 25.18
C ASP A 150 -5.04 -15.73 24.37
N LEU A 151 -4.55 -15.37 23.18
CA LEU A 151 -5.13 -14.30 22.37
C LEU A 151 -6.40 -14.68 21.62
N GLY A 152 -6.72 -15.98 21.49
CA GLY A 152 -7.91 -16.45 20.75
C GLY A 152 -7.88 -16.21 19.23
N VAL A 153 -6.74 -15.82 18.68
CA VAL A 153 -6.55 -15.44 17.27
C VAL A 153 -6.22 -16.64 16.39
N ASP A 154 -6.80 -16.69 15.18
CA ASP A 154 -6.39 -17.62 14.13
C ASP A 154 -5.32 -16.98 13.22
N ARG A 155 -4.09 -17.49 13.31
CA ARG A 155 -2.93 -16.98 12.54
C ARG A 155 -3.00 -17.28 11.04
N ASP A 156 -3.98 -18.07 10.60
CA ASP A 156 -4.20 -18.43 9.21
C ASP A 156 -5.31 -17.60 8.54
N GLU A 157 -6.10 -16.81 9.28
CA GLU A 157 -7.26 -16.05 8.76
C GLU A 157 -6.99 -14.58 8.43
N GLY A 158 -5.77 -14.11 8.70
CA GLY A 158 -5.35 -12.78 8.31
C GLY A 158 -5.51 -11.71 9.39
N LEU A 159 -4.87 -10.57 9.11
CA LEU A 159 -4.94 -9.33 9.89
C LEU A 159 -5.13 -8.17 8.91
N ALA A 160 -6.02 -7.22 9.20
CA ALA A 160 -6.26 -6.04 8.38
C ALA A 160 -6.35 -4.77 9.21
N VAL A 161 -5.97 -3.64 8.61
CA VAL A 161 -6.23 -2.28 9.11
C VAL A 161 -6.89 -1.50 7.99
N PHE A 162 -8.02 -0.88 8.28
CA PHE A 162 -8.75 -0.13 7.26
C PHE A 162 -9.29 1.19 7.79
N GLY A 163 -9.56 2.10 6.84
CA GLY A 163 -10.21 3.38 7.09
C GLY A 163 -11.62 3.38 6.53
N LEU A 164 -12.58 3.80 7.33
CA LEU A 164 -13.95 4.06 6.90
C LEU A 164 -14.20 5.58 6.83
N PRO A 165 -14.87 6.10 5.79
CA PRO A 165 -15.29 7.49 5.75
C PRO A 165 -16.14 7.84 6.98
N GLY A 166 -15.74 8.87 7.73
CA GLY A 166 -16.46 9.33 8.92
C GLY A 166 -16.21 8.53 10.21
N ALA A 167 -15.33 7.52 10.21
CA ALA A 167 -14.88 6.89 11.45
C ALA A 167 -13.91 7.80 12.24
N PRO A 168 -13.87 7.70 13.58
CA PRO A 168 -12.98 8.52 14.41
C PRO A 168 -11.49 8.12 14.29
N GLY A 169 -11.20 6.94 13.73
CA GLY A 169 -9.86 6.38 13.61
C GLY A 169 -9.78 5.23 12.61
N ARG A 170 -8.60 4.62 12.50
CA ARG A 170 -8.39 3.38 11.75
C ARG A 170 -8.91 2.20 12.57
N ILE A 171 -9.30 1.12 11.90
CA ILE A 171 -9.89 -0.06 12.53
C ILE A 171 -9.03 -1.25 12.15
N ALA A 172 -8.54 -1.98 13.14
CA ALA A 172 -7.89 -3.26 12.94
C ALA A 172 -8.92 -4.39 13.03
N ALA A 173 -8.78 -5.43 12.21
CA ALA A 173 -9.57 -6.65 12.25
C ALA A 173 -8.66 -7.88 12.16
N VAL A 174 -8.91 -8.89 12.98
CA VAL A 174 -8.14 -10.13 13.00
C VAL A 174 -9.07 -11.33 13.11
N GLY A 175 -8.80 -12.40 12.36
CA GLY A 175 -9.60 -13.64 12.43
C GLY A 175 -9.42 -14.34 13.78
N VAL A 176 -10.51 -14.87 14.34
CA VAL A 176 -10.51 -15.48 15.68
C VAL A 176 -11.17 -16.85 15.69
N VAL A 177 -10.63 -17.74 16.53
CA VAL A 177 -11.18 -19.09 16.74
C VAL A 177 -12.38 -19.04 17.70
N ASP A 178 -12.32 -18.18 18.70
CA ASP A 178 -13.36 -17.97 19.70
C ASP A 178 -13.44 -16.47 20.04
N GLU A 179 -14.57 -15.85 19.73
CA GLU A 179 -14.81 -14.42 19.90
C GLU A 179 -14.72 -13.97 21.37
N ALA A 180 -15.21 -14.78 22.30
CA ALA A 180 -15.20 -14.45 23.72
C ALA A 180 -13.80 -14.58 24.33
N VAL A 181 -13.02 -15.58 23.89
CA VAL A 181 -11.60 -15.70 24.24
C VAL A 181 -10.83 -14.52 23.66
N ALA A 182 -11.05 -14.16 22.40
CA ALA A 182 -10.34 -13.06 21.75
C ALA A 182 -10.61 -11.70 22.38
N LEU A 183 -11.86 -11.41 22.77
CA LEU A 183 -12.19 -10.19 23.50
C LEU A 183 -11.52 -10.13 24.88
N ARG A 184 -11.44 -11.26 25.59
CA ARG A 184 -10.69 -11.32 26.85
C ARG A 184 -9.18 -11.17 26.63
N GLY A 185 -8.64 -11.85 25.62
CA GLY A 185 -7.23 -11.75 25.25
C GLY A 185 -6.83 -10.32 24.87
N ALA A 186 -7.68 -9.60 24.11
CA ALA A 186 -7.48 -8.20 23.78
C ALA A 186 -7.42 -7.32 25.04
N ARG A 187 -8.37 -7.51 25.96
CA ARG A 187 -8.39 -6.79 27.24
C ARG A 187 -7.11 -7.05 28.03
N ASP A 188 -6.72 -8.31 28.17
CA ASP A 188 -5.57 -8.69 28.97
C ASP A 188 -4.26 -8.20 28.33
N LEU A 189 -4.17 -8.17 27.00
CA LEU A 189 -3.06 -7.59 26.24
C LEU A 189 -2.92 -6.08 26.52
N PHE A 190 -3.99 -5.29 26.34
CA PHE A 190 -3.92 -3.84 26.56
C PHE A 190 -3.88 -3.44 28.05
N ALA A 191 -4.32 -4.32 28.96
CA ALA A 191 -4.18 -4.08 30.40
C ALA A 191 -2.71 -3.98 30.82
N ALA A 192 -1.81 -4.69 30.14
CA ALA A 192 -0.37 -4.56 30.36
C ALA A 192 0.16 -3.16 30.03
N ASP A 193 -0.50 -2.45 29.11
CA ASP A 193 -0.19 -1.07 28.69
C ASP A 193 -0.96 -0.01 29.50
N GLY A 194 -1.68 -0.41 30.56
CA GLY A 194 -2.41 0.49 31.45
C GLY A 194 -3.84 0.80 31.02
N PHE A 195 -4.41 0.05 30.08
CA PHE A 195 -5.82 0.18 29.71
C PHE A 195 -6.73 -0.57 30.68
N HIS A 196 -7.89 0.02 31.01
CA HIS A 196 -8.88 -0.56 31.91
C HIS A 196 -10.29 -0.46 31.31
N PRO A 197 -11.20 -1.41 31.60
CA PRO A 197 -12.59 -1.30 31.15
C PRO A 197 -13.26 -0.02 31.68
N GLU A 198 -14.03 0.66 30.82
CA GLU A 198 -14.83 1.82 31.25
C GLU A 198 -15.85 1.41 32.33
N ALA A 199 -15.92 2.18 33.42
CA ALA A 199 -16.71 1.85 34.61
C ALA A 199 -18.24 1.79 34.39
N SER A 200 -18.72 2.31 33.26
CA SER A 200 -20.14 2.30 32.86
C SER A 200 -20.55 1.04 32.09
N GLY A 201 -19.61 0.16 31.73
CA GLY A 201 -19.78 -0.91 30.75
C GLY A 201 -20.18 -2.30 31.27
N GLU A 202 -20.66 -2.45 32.51
CA GLU A 202 -21.10 -3.77 33.02
C GLU A 202 -22.36 -4.31 32.30
N ASP A 203 -23.12 -3.46 31.60
CA ASP A 203 -24.34 -3.80 30.85
C ASP A 203 -24.23 -3.61 29.32
N GLU A 204 -23.06 -3.25 28.78
CA GLU A 204 -22.87 -3.17 27.32
C GLU A 204 -22.69 -4.58 26.73
N ASP A 205 -23.40 -4.85 25.62
CA ASP A 205 -23.42 -6.07 24.82
C ASP A 205 -22.18 -6.95 25.09
N ALA A 206 -22.38 -8.23 25.46
CA ALA A 206 -21.29 -9.17 25.77
C ALA A 206 -20.17 -9.27 24.71
N MET A 207 -20.40 -8.68 23.53
CA MET A 207 -19.59 -8.68 22.33
C MET A 207 -18.88 -7.35 22.02
N SER A 208 -19.00 -6.31 22.86
CA SER A 208 -18.25 -5.04 22.71
C SER A 208 -17.74 -4.50 24.05
N ARG A 209 -16.57 -3.87 24.06
CA ARG A 209 -15.91 -3.32 25.25
C ARG A 209 -15.19 -2.01 24.91
N VAL A 210 -15.30 -1.02 25.77
CA VAL A 210 -14.47 0.18 25.74
C VAL A 210 -13.35 0.03 26.77
N LEU A 211 -12.11 0.17 26.30
CA LEU A 211 -10.91 0.17 27.11
C LEU A 211 -10.37 1.60 27.19
N GLU A 212 -10.29 2.16 28.38
CA GLU A 212 -9.72 3.48 28.64
C GLU A 212 -8.25 3.36 29.02
N GLY A 213 -7.41 4.03 28.27
CA GLY A 213 -5.97 4.09 28.48
C GLY A 213 -5.53 5.28 29.32
N PRO A 214 -4.22 5.37 29.61
CA PRO A 214 -3.63 6.58 30.14
C PRO A 214 -3.91 7.76 29.19
N ASP A 215 -4.00 8.97 29.75
CA ASP A 215 -4.18 10.23 28.99
C ASP A 215 -5.53 10.38 28.23
N GLY A 216 -6.52 9.53 28.54
CA GLY A 216 -7.88 9.59 27.97
C GLY A 216 -7.99 8.99 26.57
N GLU A 217 -6.98 8.24 26.13
CA GLU A 217 -7.04 7.38 24.95
C GLU A 217 -8.07 6.28 25.17
N ARG A 218 -8.78 5.88 24.12
CA ARG A 218 -9.76 4.78 24.21
C ARG A 218 -9.58 3.81 23.07
N ILE A 219 -9.75 2.52 23.34
CA ILE A 219 -9.83 1.47 22.33
C ILE A 219 -11.21 0.83 22.46
N VAL A 220 -11.97 0.83 21.38
CA VAL A 220 -13.23 0.07 21.32
C VAL A 220 -12.95 -1.26 20.66
N ALA A 221 -13.16 -2.34 21.41
CA ALA A 221 -12.99 -3.71 20.97
C ALA A 221 -14.35 -4.37 20.81
N PHE A 222 -14.60 -5.05 19.69
CA PHE A 222 -15.82 -5.85 19.52
C PHE A 222 -15.55 -7.06 18.64
N ALA A 223 -16.32 -8.12 18.82
CA ALA A 223 -16.25 -9.30 17.97
C ALA A 223 -17.53 -9.46 17.15
N ASP A 224 -17.36 -9.82 15.87
CA ASP A 224 -18.46 -10.04 14.94
C ASP A 224 -18.02 -10.97 13.79
N ARG A 225 -18.88 -11.92 13.42
CA ARG A 225 -18.67 -12.89 12.31
C ARG A 225 -17.33 -13.65 12.39
N GLY A 226 -16.83 -13.86 13.60
CA GLY A 226 -15.56 -14.51 13.93
C GLY A 226 -14.33 -13.71 13.57
N TYR A 227 -14.45 -12.37 13.64
CA TYR A 227 -13.32 -11.44 13.69
C TYR A 227 -13.38 -10.62 14.98
N LEU A 228 -12.21 -10.32 15.53
CA LEU A 228 -12.05 -9.28 16.54
C LEU A 228 -11.68 -7.97 15.85
N TYR A 229 -12.41 -6.91 16.18
CA TYR A 229 -12.17 -5.55 15.71
C TYR A 229 -11.64 -4.70 16.85
N LEU A 230 -10.64 -3.86 16.56
CA LEU A 230 -10.04 -2.93 17.49
C LEU A 230 -9.99 -1.55 16.85
N MET A 231 -10.62 -0.57 17.48
CA MET A 231 -10.70 0.80 16.98
C MET A 231 -10.15 1.76 18.03
N PRO A 232 -8.91 2.26 17.87
CA PRO A 232 -8.43 3.39 18.65
C PRO A 232 -9.31 4.62 18.37
N VAL A 233 -9.76 5.27 19.45
CA VAL A 233 -10.58 6.46 19.47
C VAL A 233 -9.73 7.60 20.07
N PRO A 234 -9.40 8.64 19.29
CA PRO A 234 -8.62 9.77 19.78
C PRO A 234 -9.26 10.44 21.02
N SER A 235 -8.42 10.97 21.91
CA SER A 235 -8.87 11.76 23.06
C SER A 235 -9.73 12.94 22.58
N GLY A 236 -10.93 13.09 23.16
CA GLY A 236 -11.91 14.11 22.77
C GLY A 236 -12.86 13.75 21.63
N ALA A 237 -12.68 12.62 20.93
CA ALA A 237 -13.64 12.16 19.92
C ALA A 237 -14.93 11.60 20.57
N PRO A 238 -16.13 11.82 19.99
CA PRO A 238 -17.38 11.30 20.57
C PRO A 238 -17.47 9.78 20.50
N THR A 239 -17.74 9.10 21.63
CA THR A 239 -17.99 7.64 21.67
C THR A 239 -19.16 7.24 20.78
N ALA A 240 -20.18 8.10 20.66
CA ALA A 240 -21.34 7.86 19.78
C ALA A 240 -20.93 7.63 18.32
N GLN A 241 -19.87 8.28 17.83
CA GLN A 241 -19.36 8.09 16.47
C GLN A 241 -18.65 6.73 16.32
N ALA A 242 -17.95 6.29 17.36
CA ALA A 242 -17.39 4.95 17.42
C ALA A 242 -18.49 3.88 17.38
N LEU A 243 -19.55 4.02 18.18
CA LEU A 243 -20.69 3.08 18.19
C LEU A 243 -21.41 3.02 16.82
N GLN A 244 -21.63 4.17 16.17
CA GLN A 244 -22.19 4.20 14.82
C GLN A 244 -21.29 3.46 13.80
N THR A 245 -19.97 3.53 13.99
CA THR A 245 -19.02 2.81 13.14
C THR A 245 -19.12 1.30 13.34
N ILE A 246 -19.34 0.83 14.58
CA ILE A 246 -19.58 -0.59 14.89
C ILE A 246 -20.85 -1.08 14.21
N ASP A 247 -21.95 -0.34 14.33
CA ASP A 247 -23.23 -0.71 13.71
C ASP A 247 -23.11 -0.81 12.19
N ARG A 248 -22.35 0.10 11.57
CA ARG A 248 -22.03 0.04 10.13
C ARG A 248 -21.24 -1.20 9.76
N ILE A 249 -20.25 -1.61 10.58
CA ILE A 249 -19.50 -2.84 10.34
C ILE A 249 -20.41 -4.06 10.46
N ARG A 250 -21.21 -4.16 11.54
CA ARG A 250 -22.13 -5.28 11.79
C ARG A 250 -23.20 -5.43 10.70
N THR A 251 -23.64 -4.32 10.11
CA THR A 251 -24.64 -4.31 9.02
C THR A 251 -24.04 -4.44 7.63
N ALA A 252 -22.70 -4.41 7.50
CA ALA A 252 -22.03 -4.54 6.21
C ALA A 252 -22.25 -5.95 5.60
N PRO A 253 -22.31 -6.07 4.26
CA PRO A 253 -22.41 -7.37 3.59
C PRO A 253 -21.35 -8.38 4.05
N ALA A 254 -21.72 -9.65 4.19
CA ALA A 254 -20.83 -10.70 4.72
C ALA A 254 -19.59 -10.99 3.85
N ASN A 255 -19.61 -10.62 2.58
CA ASN A 255 -18.49 -10.75 1.65
C ASN A 255 -17.51 -9.55 1.70
N GLY A 256 -17.81 -8.48 2.45
CA GLY A 256 -16.92 -7.34 2.65
C GLY A 256 -16.27 -6.79 1.37
N LEU A 257 -14.98 -6.45 1.45
CA LEU A 257 -14.16 -6.06 0.30
C LEU A 257 -13.86 -7.23 -0.64
N GLU A 258 -13.87 -8.47 -0.16
CA GLU A 258 -13.63 -9.66 -0.99
C GLU A 258 -14.66 -9.79 -2.12
N GLY A 259 -15.88 -9.31 -1.89
CA GLY A 259 -16.94 -9.27 -2.90
C GLY A 259 -16.76 -8.23 -4.01
N LEU A 260 -15.76 -7.35 -3.95
CA LEU A 260 -15.58 -6.28 -4.92
C LEU A 260 -14.90 -6.77 -6.21
N PRO A 261 -15.55 -6.67 -7.38
CA PRO A 261 -14.95 -7.12 -8.65
C PRO A 261 -13.66 -6.37 -9.02
N ASP A 262 -13.59 -5.08 -8.70
CA ASP A 262 -12.42 -4.24 -8.96
C ASP A 262 -11.18 -4.73 -8.20
N LEU A 263 -11.33 -5.03 -6.90
CA LEU A 263 -10.24 -5.58 -6.09
C LEU A 263 -9.79 -6.95 -6.59
N ALA A 264 -10.72 -7.82 -7.01
CA ALA A 264 -10.40 -9.11 -7.60
C ALA A 264 -9.62 -8.95 -8.92
N GLY A 265 -10.02 -7.99 -9.76
CA GLY A 265 -9.33 -7.67 -11.02
C GLY A 265 -7.91 -7.14 -10.78
N LEU A 266 -7.71 -6.26 -9.79
CA LEU A 266 -6.40 -5.78 -9.39
C LEU A 266 -5.51 -6.88 -8.82
N ARG A 267 -6.08 -7.75 -7.97
CA ARG A 267 -5.35 -8.86 -7.35
C ARG A 267 -4.81 -9.86 -8.36
N ALA A 268 -5.48 -10.05 -9.49
CA ALA A 268 -4.99 -10.89 -10.58
C ALA A 268 -3.81 -10.28 -11.35
N ARG A 269 -3.55 -8.98 -11.21
CA ARG A 269 -2.50 -8.23 -11.94
C ARG A 269 -1.21 -8.06 -11.15
N VAL A 270 -1.26 -8.18 -9.83
CA VAL A 270 -0.09 -8.08 -8.94
C VAL A 270 0.41 -9.47 -8.55
N ALA A 271 1.71 -9.58 -8.31
CA ALA A 271 2.30 -10.75 -7.69
C ALA A 271 1.73 -10.96 -6.27
N SER A 272 1.86 -12.20 -5.77
CA SER A 272 1.60 -12.49 -4.36
C SER A 272 2.69 -11.85 -3.49
N GLY A 273 2.31 -11.39 -2.31
CA GLY A 273 3.22 -10.86 -1.29
C GLY A 273 2.71 -11.15 0.12
N ASP A 274 3.45 -10.72 1.12
CA ASP A 274 3.16 -10.93 2.54
C ASP A 274 2.13 -9.94 3.07
N VAL A 275 2.17 -8.71 2.54
CA VAL A 275 1.26 -7.61 2.89
C VAL A 275 0.68 -7.04 1.61
N PHE A 276 -0.57 -6.60 1.67
CA PHE A 276 -1.20 -5.87 0.58
C PHE A 276 -1.79 -4.57 1.10
N ALA A 277 -1.74 -3.51 0.30
CA ALA A 277 -2.43 -2.26 0.55
C ALA A 277 -3.33 -1.93 -0.64
N TRP A 278 -4.60 -1.65 -0.37
CA TRP A 278 -5.54 -1.19 -1.38
C TRP A 278 -6.09 0.18 -0.99
N PHE A 279 -6.26 1.04 -1.99
CA PHE A 279 -6.76 2.40 -1.85
C PHE A 279 -7.77 2.69 -2.94
N ARG A 280 -8.83 3.43 -2.59
CA ARG A 280 -9.80 3.97 -3.55
C ARG A 280 -9.66 5.49 -3.61
N ALA A 281 -9.69 6.04 -4.81
CA ALA A 281 -9.78 7.47 -4.99
C ALA A 281 -11.12 7.99 -4.42
N PRO A 282 -11.15 9.20 -3.83
CA PRO A 282 -12.41 9.77 -3.39
C PRO A 282 -13.34 10.03 -4.58
N ASP A 283 -14.62 9.67 -4.48
CA ASP A 283 -15.64 9.78 -5.55
C ASP A 283 -15.80 11.19 -6.16
N ASN A 284 -15.27 12.22 -5.49
CA ASN A 284 -15.41 13.64 -5.87
C ASN A 284 -14.11 14.27 -6.38
N ALA A 285 -13.02 13.51 -6.49
CA ALA A 285 -11.77 14.02 -7.06
C ALA A 285 -11.81 13.82 -8.59
N ALA A 286 -11.31 14.80 -9.35
CA ALA A 286 -10.82 14.54 -10.71
C ALA A 286 -9.54 13.69 -10.62
N SER A 287 -9.68 12.47 -10.11
CA SER A 287 -8.56 11.57 -9.85
C SER A 287 -8.08 10.95 -11.15
N ALA A 288 -6.76 10.84 -11.28
CA ALA A 288 -6.14 10.18 -12.43
C ALA A 288 -6.32 8.65 -12.43
N PHE A 289 -6.88 8.09 -11.35
CA PHE A 289 -7.13 6.67 -11.13
C PHE A 289 -8.37 6.47 -10.24
N ASP A 290 -8.93 5.27 -10.28
CA ASP A 290 -10.12 4.87 -9.52
C ASP A 290 -9.72 4.14 -8.23
N SER A 291 -8.80 3.19 -8.34
CA SER A 291 -8.26 2.43 -7.22
C SER A 291 -6.85 1.92 -7.52
N ALA A 292 -6.13 1.52 -6.48
CA ALA A 292 -4.82 0.89 -6.60
C ALA A 292 -4.67 -0.23 -5.58
N LEU A 293 -4.00 -1.31 -5.99
CA LEU A 293 -3.58 -2.40 -5.13
C LEU A 293 -2.06 -2.49 -5.18
N VAL A 294 -1.44 -2.58 -4.02
CA VAL A 294 0.00 -2.73 -3.83
C VAL A 294 0.23 -4.03 -3.08
N SER A 295 1.10 -4.89 -3.60
CA SER A 295 1.62 -6.07 -2.91
C SER A 295 3.04 -5.81 -2.46
N PHE A 296 3.36 -6.22 -1.24
CA PHE A 296 4.68 -6.10 -0.63
C PHE A 296 5.18 -7.50 -0.27
N ALA A 297 6.32 -7.89 -0.83
CA ALA A 297 7.06 -9.09 -0.43
C ALA A 297 8.27 -8.67 0.39
N PHE A 298 8.40 -9.24 1.59
CA PHE A 298 9.42 -8.89 2.56
C PHE A 298 10.48 -9.98 2.64
N SER A 299 11.72 -9.54 2.78
CA SER A 299 12.83 -10.32 3.31
C SER A 299 13.51 -9.49 4.39
N ALA A 300 14.43 -10.09 5.15
CA ALA A 300 15.09 -9.39 6.26
C ALA A 300 15.75 -8.05 5.84
N SER A 301 16.21 -7.91 4.60
CA SER A 301 16.93 -6.72 4.12
C SER A 301 16.32 -6.08 2.88
N ARG A 302 15.16 -6.51 2.41
CA ARG A 302 14.58 -6.00 1.16
C ARG A 302 13.07 -6.11 1.13
N ILE A 303 12.41 -5.06 0.64
CA ILE A 303 11.02 -5.08 0.20
C ILE A 303 10.99 -5.06 -1.32
N GLU A 304 10.23 -5.99 -1.91
CA GLU A 304 9.79 -5.91 -3.29
C GLU A 304 8.32 -5.50 -3.34
N VAL A 305 8.01 -4.56 -4.21
CA VAL A 305 6.67 -3.99 -4.38
C VAL A 305 6.19 -4.23 -5.80
N ASP A 306 4.98 -4.74 -5.94
CA ASP A 306 4.27 -4.83 -7.23
C ASP A 306 2.87 -4.25 -7.04
N ALA A 307 2.53 -3.26 -7.85
CA ALA A 307 1.28 -2.53 -7.74
C ALA A 307 0.54 -2.47 -9.08
N ALA A 308 -0.78 -2.60 -9.01
CA ALA A 308 -1.69 -2.38 -10.12
C ALA A 308 -2.58 -1.19 -9.80
N ILE A 309 -2.74 -0.32 -10.79
CA ILE A 309 -3.56 0.88 -10.73
C ILE A 309 -4.71 0.68 -11.73
N ALA A 310 -5.93 0.91 -11.28
CA ALA A 310 -7.13 0.93 -12.11
C ALA A 310 -7.49 2.38 -12.45
N ALA A 311 -7.75 2.64 -13.72
CA ALA A 311 -8.27 3.90 -14.23
C ALA A 311 -9.10 3.64 -15.49
N ALA A 312 -9.96 4.58 -15.89
CA ALA A 312 -10.78 4.46 -17.09
C ALA A 312 -10.00 4.29 -18.42
N GLY A 313 -8.71 4.65 -18.43
CA GLY A 313 -7.81 4.47 -19.57
C GLY A 313 -6.34 4.42 -19.09
N PRO A 314 -5.36 4.44 -20.00
CA PRO A 314 -3.96 4.48 -19.62
C PRO A 314 -3.62 5.75 -18.84
N LEU A 315 -2.69 5.67 -17.88
CA LEU A 315 -2.25 6.85 -17.11
C LEU A 315 -1.69 7.96 -18.03
N TRP A 316 -0.99 7.55 -19.09
CA TRP A 316 -0.50 8.39 -20.19
C TRP A 316 -0.29 7.52 -21.45
N ASP A 317 -0.20 8.15 -22.63
CA ASP A 317 -0.14 7.42 -23.90
C ASP A 317 1.31 7.04 -24.23
N VAL A 318 1.64 5.76 -24.01
CA VAL A 318 2.98 5.21 -24.30
C VAL A 318 3.32 5.28 -25.79
N ALA A 319 2.33 5.18 -26.70
CA ALA A 319 2.58 5.22 -28.14
C ALA A 319 3.05 6.61 -28.58
N LEU A 320 2.62 7.66 -27.88
CA LEU A 320 3.02 9.04 -28.11
C LEU A 320 4.25 9.46 -27.29
N ALA A 321 4.67 8.68 -26.30
CA ALA A 321 5.91 8.94 -25.58
C ALA A 321 7.09 8.87 -26.56
N PRO A 322 8.03 9.81 -26.54
CA PRO A 322 9.26 9.72 -27.32
C PRO A 322 10.19 8.62 -26.79
N GLU A 323 11.12 8.13 -27.60
CA GLU A 323 12.25 7.36 -27.04
C GLU A 323 13.08 8.30 -26.16
N PRO A 324 13.42 7.90 -24.92
CA PRO A 324 14.30 8.71 -24.09
C PRO A 324 15.60 8.95 -24.85
N GLY A 325 15.86 10.21 -25.20
CA GLY A 325 17.10 10.64 -25.83
C GLY A 325 18.32 10.13 -25.07
N GLY A 326 19.31 9.60 -25.80
CA GLY A 326 20.52 9.02 -25.22
C GLY A 326 21.27 9.97 -24.26
N ASP A 327 21.16 11.27 -24.49
CA ASP A 327 21.79 12.32 -23.68
C ASP A 327 21.03 12.64 -22.37
N LEU A 328 19.78 12.16 -22.18
CA LEU A 328 19.02 12.33 -20.93
C LEU A 328 19.67 11.61 -19.74
N PHE A 329 20.56 10.67 -20.03
CA PHE A 329 21.29 9.87 -19.07
C PHE A 329 22.71 10.40 -18.79
N ASP A 330 23.12 11.45 -19.50
CA ASP A 330 24.38 12.15 -19.24
C ASP A 330 24.27 13.06 -18.00
N ALA A 331 23.07 13.26 -17.45
CA ALA A 331 22.89 13.89 -16.14
C ALA A 331 23.06 12.88 -15.02
N ALA A 332 24.09 13.13 -14.22
CA ALA A 332 24.32 12.57 -12.90
C ALA A 332 25.06 11.23 -12.87
N ASP A 333 26.31 11.27 -13.33
CA ASP A 333 27.33 10.61 -12.53
C ASP A 333 27.13 11.01 -11.07
N ASP A 334 27.14 10.02 -10.19
CA ASP A 334 27.11 10.26 -8.77
C ASP A 334 25.78 10.86 -8.24
N ALA A 335 24.65 10.74 -8.96
CA ALA A 335 23.31 11.06 -8.44
C ALA A 335 22.99 10.26 -7.18
N GLN A 336 22.52 10.93 -6.13
CA GLN A 336 21.86 10.25 -5.02
C GLN A 336 20.36 10.10 -5.31
N LEU A 337 19.77 11.06 -6.00
CA LEU A 337 18.39 11.01 -6.49
C LEU A 337 18.42 11.14 -8.01
N LEU A 338 17.76 10.21 -8.69
CA LEU A 338 17.58 10.22 -10.14
C LEU A 338 16.10 9.99 -10.45
N ILE A 339 15.52 10.86 -11.26
CA ILE A 339 14.16 10.75 -11.79
C ILE A 339 14.26 10.81 -13.30
N VAL A 340 13.73 9.79 -13.97
CA VAL A 340 13.66 9.75 -15.43
C VAL A 340 12.21 9.52 -15.80
N ALA A 341 11.68 10.37 -16.68
CA ALA A 341 10.35 10.23 -17.23
C ALA A 341 10.42 10.28 -18.75
N SER A 342 9.84 9.28 -19.39
CA SER A 342 9.50 9.30 -20.81
C SER A 342 8.00 9.12 -20.90
N ALA A 343 7.27 10.20 -21.18
CA ALA A 343 5.82 10.22 -21.24
C ALA A 343 5.37 11.12 -22.38
N ASP A 344 4.13 10.97 -22.85
CA ASP A 344 3.60 11.97 -23.78
C ASP A 344 3.57 13.36 -23.10
N PRO A 345 3.75 14.47 -23.86
CA PRO A 345 3.83 15.80 -23.26
C PRO A 345 2.61 16.21 -22.42
N ALA A 346 1.41 15.75 -22.77
CA ALA A 346 0.23 16.04 -21.97
C ALA A 346 0.25 15.26 -20.64
N GLY A 347 0.73 14.01 -20.65
CA GLY A 347 1.01 13.21 -19.46
C GLY A 347 2.01 13.87 -18.52
N LEU A 348 3.15 14.30 -19.06
CA LEU A 348 4.19 14.98 -18.27
C LEU A 348 3.70 16.33 -17.70
N GLY A 349 2.91 17.09 -18.47
CA GLY A 349 2.27 18.32 -17.99
C GLY A 349 1.35 18.08 -16.78
N ARG A 350 0.57 16.99 -16.78
CA ARG A 350 -0.26 16.60 -15.62
C ARG A 350 0.58 16.27 -14.39
N LEU A 351 1.70 15.57 -14.56
CA LEU A 351 2.61 15.25 -13.46
C LEU A 351 3.23 16.51 -12.85
N ILE A 352 3.62 17.49 -13.68
CA ILE A 352 4.15 18.77 -13.22
C ILE A 352 3.09 19.53 -12.40
N ASP A 353 1.87 19.65 -12.91
CA ASP A 353 0.79 20.33 -12.18
C ASP A 353 0.46 19.61 -10.85
N LEU A 354 0.50 18.28 -10.82
CA LEU A 354 0.34 17.49 -9.59
C LEU A 354 1.48 17.74 -8.59
N ALA A 355 2.73 17.70 -9.04
CA ALA A 355 3.89 17.97 -8.19
C ALA A 355 3.86 19.37 -7.57
N LEU A 356 3.48 20.38 -8.37
CA LEU A 356 3.32 21.76 -7.89
C LEU A 356 2.15 21.91 -6.90
N ALA A 357 1.07 21.15 -7.07
CA ALA A 357 -0.05 21.15 -6.13
C ALA A 357 0.33 20.54 -4.76
N LEU A 358 1.23 19.55 -4.77
CA LEU A 358 1.72 18.84 -3.58
C LEU A 358 2.92 19.53 -2.90
N TRP A 359 3.56 20.52 -3.54
CA TRP A 359 4.76 21.18 -3.01
C TRP A 359 4.45 21.98 -1.72
N PRO A 360 5.24 21.80 -0.63
CA PRO A 360 5.03 22.52 0.63
C PRO A 360 5.05 24.04 0.43
N ARG A 361 3.95 24.69 0.81
CA ARG A 361 3.77 26.15 0.68
C ARG A 361 4.71 26.91 1.62
N ARG A 362 5.85 27.38 1.11
CA ARG A 362 6.62 28.46 1.76
C ARG A 362 6.67 29.77 0.96
N VAL A 363 6.03 29.85 -0.21
CA VAL A 363 5.99 31.10 -1.00
C VAL A 363 4.58 31.68 -1.02
N THR A 364 4.48 32.90 -0.52
CA THR A 364 3.31 33.77 -0.30
C THR A 364 2.54 34.20 -1.56
N GLY A 365 2.76 33.59 -2.73
CA GLY A 365 2.30 34.14 -4.01
C GLY A 365 0.94 33.66 -4.53
N ARG A 366 0.36 32.56 -4.03
CA ARG A 366 -0.85 31.99 -4.66
C ARG A 366 -2.12 32.82 -4.42
N ALA A 367 -2.18 33.55 -3.31
CA ALA A 367 -3.32 34.42 -3.00
C ALA A 367 -3.34 35.73 -3.81
N GLU A 368 -2.23 36.12 -4.45
CA GLU A 368 -2.16 37.26 -5.37
C GLU A 368 -2.35 36.85 -6.83
N LEU A 369 -1.96 35.63 -7.21
CA LEU A 369 -2.22 35.04 -8.53
C LEU A 369 -3.71 34.86 -8.84
N ASP A 370 -4.54 34.51 -7.84
CA ASP A 370 -5.99 34.36 -8.00
C ASP A 370 -6.77 35.70 -7.91
N ARG A 371 -6.15 36.80 -7.43
CA ARG A 371 -6.83 38.10 -7.22
C ARG A 371 -6.55 39.15 -8.28
N GLY A 372 -5.58 38.93 -9.17
CA GLY A 372 -5.30 39.83 -10.29
C GLY A 372 -6.35 39.73 -11.39
N GLY A 373 -7.47 40.43 -11.23
CA GLY A 373 -8.50 40.57 -12.27
C GLY A 373 -7.93 41.17 -13.56
N GLY A 374 -7.88 40.37 -14.63
CA GLY A 374 -7.36 40.80 -15.93
C GLY A 374 -7.38 39.73 -17.02
N GLY A 375 -8.57 39.38 -17.51
CA GLY A 375 -8.85 39.22 -18.95
C GLY A 375 -8.20 38.14 -19.82
N HIS A 376 -7.20 37.35 -19.39
CA HIS A 376 -6.68 36.22 -20.17
C HIS A 376 -6.54 34.96 -19.32
N PRO A 377 -6.99 33.77 -19.79
CA PRO A 377 -6.73 32.52 -19.10
C PRO A 377 -5.21 32.29 -19.08
N ARG A 378 -4.57 32.58 -17.95
CA ARG A 378 -3.16 32.23 -17.73
C ARG A 378 -3.05 30.71 -17.78
N THR A 379 -2.35 30.20 -18.79
CA THR A 379 -2.07 28.76 -18.95
C THR A 379 -1.27 28.25 -17.76
N THR A 380 -1.65 27.10 -17.19
CA THR A 380 -0.90 26.48 -16.09
C THR A 380 0.51 26.09 -16.54
N PRO A 381 1.50 25.98 -15.64
CA PRO A 381 2.83 25.46 -15.96
C PRO A 381 2.75 24.10 -16.69
N GLY A 382 1.85 23.20 -16.29
CA GLY A 382 1.61 21.93 -16.98
C GLY A 382 1.06 22.09 -18.40
N ALA A 383 0.16 23.05 -18.64
CA ALA A 383 -0.35 23.35 -19.98
C ALA A 383 0.73 23.95 -20.90
N CYS A 384 1.64 24.76 -20.36
CA CYS A 384 2.82 25.23 -21.09
C CYS A 384 3.78 24.06 -21.37
N ALA A 385 4.08 23.25 -20.35
CA ALA A 385 4.95 22.07 -20.49
C ALA A 385 4.45 21.10 -21.57
N ALA A 386 3.14 20.85 -21.64
CA ALA A 386 2.55 19.97 -22.67
C ALA A 386 2.73 20.48 -24.11
N LYS A 387 2.87 21.80 -24.30
CA LYS A 387 3.16 22.41 -25.60
C LYS A 387 4.65 22.39 -25.91
N THR A 388 5.48 22.63 -24.88
CA THR A 388 6.93 22.82 -24.98
C THR A 388 7.72 21.53 -25.05
N LEU A 389 7.39 20.54 -24.21
CA LEU A 389 8.20 19.35 -24.02
C LEU A 389 8.00 18.35 -25.16
N ARG A 390 9.07 17.64 -25.52
CA ARG A 390 9.03 16.48 -26.43
C ARG A 390 8.44 15.25 -25.74
N GLY A 391 8.47 15.21 -24.41
CA GLY A 391 7.99 14.10 -23.59
C GLY A 391 9.07 13.42 -22.77
N ASP A 392 10.30 13.92 -22.86
CA ASP A 392 11.47 13.38 -22.17
C ASP A 392 11.96 14.32 -21.08
N LEU A 393 12.16 13.76 -19.88
CA LEU A 393 12.65 14.47 -18.70
C LEU A 393 13.64 13.59 -17.94
N SER A 394 14.74 14.17 -17.51
CA SER A 394 15.67 13.58 -16.55
C SER A 394 16.04 14.61 -15.51
N PHE A 395 16.01 14.21 -14.25
CA PHE A 395 16.41 15.03 -13.13
C PHE A 395 17.35 14.22 -12.24
N GLY A 396 18.55 14.74 -12.02
CA GLY A 396 19.52 14.18 -11.10
C GLY A 396 19.82 15.18 -10.00
N ALA A 397 19.96 14.71 -8.76
CA ALA A 397 20.42 15.51 -7.64
C ALA A 397 21.45 14.75 -6.79
N SER A 398 22.43 15.50 -6.29
CA SER A 398 23.53 15.01 -5.46
C SER A 398 23.82 15.99 -4.33
N LEU A 399 24.27 15.48 -3.18
CA LEU A 399 24.75 16.34 -2.10
C LEU A 399 26.18 16.83 -2.40
N ASP A 400 26.40 18.15 -2.37
CA ASP A 400 27.73 18.73 -2.34
C ASP A 400 28.25 18.70 -0.89
N ILE A 401 28.96 17.62 -0.57
CA ILE A 401 29.50 17.39 0.78
C ILE A 401 30.50 18.47 1.17
N GLU A 402 31.38 18.90 0.25
CA GLU A 402 32.44 19.87 0.58
C GLU A 402 31.84 21.23 0.94
N ARG A 403 30.89 21.70 0.14
CA ARG A 403 30.22 22.98 0.39
C ARG A 403 29.28 22.93 1.57
N SER A 404 28.59 21.81 1.78
CA SER A 404 27.75 21.61 2.98
C SER A 404 28.58 21.60 4.27
N LEU A 405 29.75 20.96 4.26
CA LEU A 405 30.67 20.98 5.41
C LEU A 405 31.27 22.37 5.66
N ALA A 406 31.59 23.12 4.60
CA ALA A 406 32.08 24.49 4.74
C ALA A 406 31.05 25.40 5.44
N HIS A 407 29.76 25.24 5.12
CA HIS A 407 28.67 25.93 5.84
C HIS A 407 28.57 25.52 7.30
N LEU A 408 28.72 24.22 7.61
CA LEU A 408 28.70 23.70 8.98
C LEU A 408 29.86 24.21 9.85
N ALA A 409 30.95 24.69 9.25
CA ALA A 409 32.11 25.22 9.97
C ALA A 409 31.91 26.68 10.46
N HIS A 410 30.82 27.35 10.08
CA HIS A 410 30.51 28.71 10.51
C HIS A 410 29.53 28.69 11.70
N PRO A 411 29.99 28.97 12.94
CA PRO A 411 29.13 28.94 14.12
C PRO A 411 28.12 30.09 14.11
N GLY A 412 26.82 29.76 14.05
CA GLY A 412 25.71 30.72 14.13
C GLY A 412 24.64 30.52 13.06
N ASP A 413 24.97 29.85 11.96
CA ASP A 413 24.04 29.56 10.86
C ASP A 413 23.40 28.18 11.03
N LEU A 414 22.15 28.03 10.58
CA LEU A 414 21.53 26.72 10.44
C LEU A 414 22.29 25.90 9.39
N PRO A 415 22.40 24.56 9.54
CA PRO A 415 22.95 23.70 8.51
C PRO A 415 22.26 23.93 7.17
N ASP A 416 22.98 24.49 6.19
CA ASP A 416 22.48 24.54 4.82
C ASP A 416 23.06 23.36 4.05
N LEU A 417 22.17 22.43 3.66
CA LEU A 417 22.54 21.31 2.81
C LEU A 417 22.62 21.81 1.37
N VAL A 418 23.82 21.84 0.84
CA VAL A 418 24.04 22.28 -0.53
C VAL A 418 23.89 21.07 -1.44
N THR A 419 22.85 21.12 -2.26
CA THR A 419 22.59 20.11 -3.28
C THR A 419 22.94 20.67 -4.65
N ASP A 420 23.62 19.84 -5.41
CA ASP A 420 23.76 20.04 -6.84
C ASP A 420 22.66 19.28 -7.55
N TRP A 421 22.05 19.91 -8.54
CA TRP A 421 21.00 19.27 -9.32
C TRP A 421 21.11 19.63 -10.79
N THR A 422 20.63 18.73 -11.64
CA THR A 422 20.59 18.89 -13.09
C THR A 422 19.26 18.38 -13.59
N LEU A 423 18.56 19.21 -14.35
CA LEU A 423 17.34 18.90 -15.08
C LEU A 423 17.65 18.98 -16.58
N LEU A 424 17.36 17.91 -17.28
CA LEU A 424 17.40 17.82 -18.74
C LEU A 424 15.99 17.53 -19.24
N ALA A 425 15.51 18.30 -20.21
CA ALA A 425 14.22 18.05 -20.82
C ALA A 425 14.30 18.23 -22.33
N GLY A 426 13.75 17.30 -23.10
CA GLY A 426 13.61 17.49 -24.55
C GLY A 426 12.56 18.56 -24.85
N VAL A 427 12.87 19.53 -25.71
CA VAL A 427 11.95 20.63 -26.09
C VAL A 427 11.66 20.66 -27.59
N ARG A 428 10.40 20.88 -27.95
CA ARG A 428 9.91 20.88 -29.34
C ARG A 428 10.44 22.08 -30.12
N SER A 429 10.43 23.25 -29.49
CA SER A 429 10.95 24.49 -30.08
C SER A 429 11.63 25.37 -29.03
N ARG A 430 12.58 26.19 -29.50
CA ARG A 430 13.29 27.18 -28.67
C ARG A 430 12.33 28.24 -28.10
N ASN A 431 11.33 28.64 -28.87
CA ASN A 431 10.38 29.67 -28.46
C ASN A 431 9.43 29.15 -27.38
N ASP A 432 8.94 27.91 -27.52
CA ASP A 432 8.07 27.32 -26.49
C ASP A 432 8.87 27.03 -25.20
N ALA A 433 10.17 26.75 -25.32
CA ALA A 433 11.07 26.59 -24.16
C ALA A 433 11.23 27.92 -23.40
N TYR A 434 11.36 29.03 -24.13
CA TYR A 434 11.38 30.38 -23.56
C TYR A 434 10.08 30.69 -22.80
N ASP A 435 8.93 30.45 -23.42
CA ASP A 435 7.62 30.69 -22.80
C ASP A 435 7.39 29.83 -21.55
N PHE A 436 7.80 28.55 -21.60
CA PHE A 436 7.74 27.66 -20.45
C PHE A 436 8.63 28.12 -19.30
N LEU A 437 9.90 28.47 -19.56
CA LEU A 437 10.80 28.95 -18.52
C LEU A 437 10.28 30.23 -17.87
N ASN A 438 9.77 31.18 -18.66
CA ASN A 438 9.18 32.39 -18.10
C ASN A 438 7.94 32.08 -17.25
N ALA A 439 7.05 31.20 -17.70
CA ALA A 439 5.88 30.79 -16.92
C ALA A 439 6.26 30.07 -15.63
N LEU A 440 7.31 29.23 -15.66
CA LEU A 440 7.85 28.55 -14.48
C LEU A 440 8.50 29.54 -13.52
N PHE A 441 9.35 30.45 -13.99
CA PHE A 441 9.99 31.47 -13.17
C PHE A 441 8.97 32.43 -12.56
N GLU A 442 7.91 32.81 -13.29
CA GLU A 442 6.81 33.61 -12.77
C GLU A 442 6.04 32.84 -11.68
N ALA A 443 5.69 31.57 -11.95
CA ALA A 443 4.96 30.73 -10.98
C ALA A 443 5.76 30.47 -9.69
N LEU A 444 7.10 30.43 -9.79
CA LEU A 444 8.01 30.22 -8.67
C LEU A 444 8.60 31.51 -8.10
N SER A 445 8.30 32.67 -8.69
CA SER A 445 8.85 34.00 -8.31
C SER A 445 10.39 34.07 -8.34
N LEU A 446 11.04 33.45 -9.33
CA LEU A 446 12.50 33.39 -9.48
C LEU A 446 13.05 34.59 -10.26
N VAL A 447 14.21 35.11 -9.85
CA VAL A 447 14.91 36.20 -10.56
C VAL A 447 15.86 35.59 -11.59
N ALA A 448 15.60 35.85 -12.87
CA ALA A 448 16.42 35.36 -13.98
C ALA A 448 17.12 36.52 -14.71
N THR A 449 18.44 36.42 -14.89
CA THR A 449 19.26 37.37 -15.65
C THR A 449 19.65 36.74 -16.98
N TRP A 450 19.33 37.40 -18.08
CA TRP A 450 19.68 36.93 -19.42
C TRP A 450 21.17 37.13 -19.70
N GLN A 451 21.83 36.08 -20.19
CA GLN A 451 23.21 36.13 -20.64
C GLN A 451 23.27 36.04 -22.18
N PRO A 452 23.92 37.00 -22.88
CA PRO A 452 24.08 36.93 -24.31
C PRO A 452 24.97 35.74 -24.72
N SER A 453 24.43 34.84 -25.55
CA SER A 453 25.17 33.75 -26.19
C SER A 453 24.72 33.60 -27.65
N VAL A 454 25.68 33.27 -28.51
CA VAL A 454 25.54 33.33 -29.99
C VAL A 454 24.52 32.28 -30.49
N ASP A 455 24.43 31.12 -29.84
CA ASP A 455 23.61 29.98 -30.28
C ASP A 455 22.70 29.37 -29.21
N THR A 456 22.77 29.89 -27.97
CA THR A 456 22.08 29.34 -26.80
C THR A 456 21.32 30.45 -26.07
N LEU A 457 20.09 30.19 -25.60
CA LEU A 457 19.48 31.07 -24.60
C LEU A 457 20.03 30.65 -23.24
N MET A 458 20.71 31.55 -22.53
CA MET A 458 21.24 31.27 -21.21
C MET A 458 20.67 32.26 -20.20
N TYR A 459 20.20 31.72 -19.08
CA TYR A 459 19.71 32.45 -17.93
C TYR A 459 20.54 32.07 -16.72
N ASP A 460 20.98 33.06 -15.98
CA ASP A 460 21.38 32.87 -14.59
C ASP A 460 20.15 33.09 -13.72
N VAL A 461 19.71 32.06 -13.04
CA VAL A 461 18.53 32.07 -12.18
C VAL A 461 19.01 32.02 -10.74
N ASP A 462 18.62 33.01 -9.96
CA ASP A 462 18.82 32.98 -8.51
C ASP A 462 17.74 32.11 -7.87
N VAL A 463 18.15 30.97 -7.32
CA VAL A 463 17.33 30.04 -6.55
C VAL A 463 17.87 30.06 -5.12
N ASP A 464 17.16 30.75 -4.22
CA ASP A 464 17.51 30.87 -2.80
C ASP A 464 18.95 31.36 -2.54
N GLY A 465 19.43 32.36 -3.29
CA GLY A 465 20.77 32.93 -3.19
C GLY A 465 21.83 32.16 -3.97
N ARG A 466 21.44 31.19 -4.82
CA ARG A 466 22.33 30.35 -5.63
C ARG A 466 22.07 30.61 -7.11
N ILE A 467 23.13 30.91 -7.86
CA ILE A 467 23.03 31.08 -9.31
C ILE A 467 23.03 29.68 -9.96
N ALA A 468 21.89 29.29 -10.52
CA ALA A 468 21.75 28.16 -11.43
C ALA A 468 21.75 28.65 -12.87
N SER A 469 22.27 27.85 -13.80
CA SER A 469 22.24 28.18 -15.22
C SER A 469 21.12 27.41 -15.91
N ALA A 470 20.20 28.12 -16.55
CA ALA A 470 19.21 27.57 -17.48
C ALA A 470 19.70 27.81 -18.91
N MET A 471 19.88 26.75 -19.69
CA MET A 471 20.29 26.82 -21.09
C MET A 471 19.26 26.15 -21.98
N CYS A 472 18.86 26.81 -23.06
CA CYS A 472 18.13 26.18 -24.17
C CYS A 472 19.05 26.14 -25.39
N CYS A 473 19.55 24.94 -25.71
CA CYS A 473 20.45 24.69 -26.82
C CYS A 473 19.66 24.47 -28.10
N SER A 474 19.88 25.33 -29.09
CA SER A 474 19.15 25.30 -30.37
C SER A 474 19.50 24.09 -31.25
N TRP A 475 20.70 23.51 -31.08
CA TRP A 475 21.18 22.37 -31.87
C TRP A 475 20.79 21.00 -31.31
N GLU A 476 20.47 20.91 -30.01
CA GLU A 476 20.03 19.66 -29.36
C GLU A 476 18.50 19.61 -29.14
N GLY A 477 17.83 20.76 -29.18
CA GLY A 477 16.41 20.82 -28.83
C GLY A 477 16.17 20.31 -27.41
N ALA A 478 17.05 20.71 -26.50
CA ALA A 478 17.01 20.37 -25.08
C ALA A 478 16.99 21.64 -24.23
N LEU A 479 16.25 21.56 -23.14
CA LEU A 479 16.31 22.46 -22.01
C LEU A 479 17.20 21.82 -20.96
N TRP A 480 18.18 22.58 -20.51
CA TRP A 480 19.07 22.22 -19.43
C TRP A 480 18.94 23.24 -18.31
N PHE A 481 18.88 22.77 -17.07
CA PHE A 481 18.89 23.61 -15.89
C PHE A 481 19.78 22.93 -14.86
N SER A 482 20.86 23.57 -14.43
CA SER A 482 21.81 22.94 -13.49
C SER A 482 22.52 23.96 -12.61
N THR A 483 22.93 23.49 -11.43
CA THR A 483 23.88 24.21 -10.55
C THR A 483 25.34 23.81 -10.81
N ARG A 484 25.62 22.82 -11.65
CA ARG A 484 26.97 22.34 -12.01
C ARG A 484 27.33 22.60 -13.47
N ARG A 485 28.64 22.61 -13.77
CA ARG A 485 29.16 22.42 -15.13
C ARG A 485 29.16 20.92 -15.47
N LEU A 486 28.84 20.58 -16.73
CA LEU A 486 28.82 19.19 -17.21
C LEU A 486 30.13 18.46 -16.90
N GLY A 487 30.00 17.26 -16.32
CA GLY A 487 31.03 16.24 -16.13
C GLY A 487 30.46 14.87 -16.51
N ASP A 488 31.24 13.80 -16.31
CA ASP A 488 31.07 12.45 -16.87
C ASP A 488 29.68 11.78 -16.69
N ARG A 489 29.47 10.70 -17.46
CA ARG A 489 28.18 10.10 -17.83
C ARG A 489 27.78 8.89 -16.97
N ALA A 490 26.52 8.83 -16.55
CA ALA A 490 25.98 7.64 -15.88
C ALA A 490 25.76 6.45 -16.86
N ASP A 491 26.16 5.24 -16.45
CA ASP A 491 25.91 4.01 -17.23
C ASP A 491 24.49 3.45 -17.01
N VAL A 492 23.56 3.85 -17.89
CA VAL A 492 22.17 3.33 -17.94
C VAL A 492 22.10 1.82 -18.06
N ALA A 493 23.04 1.21 -18.79
CA ALA A 493 23.05 -0.23 -18.96
C ALA A 493 23.37 -0.93 -17.64
N ALA A 494 24.12 -0.30 -16.72
CA ALA A 494 24.28 -0.80 -15.36
C ALA A 494 22.99 -0.68 -14.55
N LEU A 495 22.28 0.46 -14.62
CA LEU A 495 21.00 0.66 -13.92
C LEU A 495 19.91 -0.32 -14.39
N ARG A 496 19.79 -0.51 -15.71
CA ARG A 496 18.86 -1.50 -16.30
C ARG A 496 19.22 -2.94 -15.92
N ARG A 497 20.51 -3.30 -15.90
CA ARG A 497 20.92 -4.62 -15.40
C ARG A 497 20.57 -4.82 -13.92
N ARG A 498 20.64 -3.76 -13.11
CA ARG A 498 20.37 -3.80 -11.66
C ARG A 498 18.88 -3.87 -11.34
N PHE A 499 18.04 -3.09 -12.03
CA PHE A 499 16.62 -2.92 -11.69
C PHE A 499 15.64 -3.56 -12.70
N GLY A 500 16.15 -4.14 -13.78
CA GLY A 500 15.40 -4.83 -14.82
C GLY A 500 15.58 -4.19 -16.19
N GLU A 501 15.63 -5.01 -17.23
CA GLU A 501 15.94 -4.55 -18.61
C GLU A 501 14.95 -3.50 -19.13
N GLY A 502 13.71 -3.52 -18.62
CA GLY A 502 12.67 -2.53 -18.93
C GLY A 502 12.72 -1.24 -18.13
N ALA A 503 13.53 -1.12 -17.07
CA ALA A 503 13.62 0.10 -16.28
C ALA A 503 14.13 1.29 -17.11
N PHE A 504 13.68 2.51 -16.79
CA PHE A 504 14.09 3.73 -17.50
C PHE A 504 13.81 3.67 -19.01
N SER A 505 12.80 2.92 -19.42
CA SER A 505 12.43 2.76 -20.84
C SER A 505 11.45 3.82 -21.29
N ARG A 506 11.22 3.85 -22.60
CA ARG A 506 10.16 4.66 -23.20
C ARG A 506 8.82 4.40 -22.53
N GLY A 507 8.10 5.48 -22.19
CA GLY A 507 6.80 5.37 -21.54
C GLY A 507 6.86 5.18 -20.02
N HIS A 508 8.04 5.06 -19.41
CA HIS A 508 8.19 4.82 -17.97
C HIS A 508 8.41 6.12 -17.20
N LEU A 509 7.99 6.12 -15.94
CA LEU A 509 8.45 7.03 -14.89
C LEU A 509 9.25 6.23 -13.88
N SER A 510 10.56 6.44 -13.84
CA SER A 510 11.48 5.74 -12.94
C SER A 510 12.12 6.73 -11.94
N VAL A 511 12.19 6.35 -10.67
CA VAL A 511 12.79 7.12 -9.58
C VAL A 511 13.77 6.22 -8.82
N LEU A 512 14.97 6.70 -8.59
CA LEU A 512 16.03 6.03 -7.83
C LEU A 512 16.57 6.97 -6.75
N LEU A 513 16.61 6.49 -5.52
CA LEU A 513 17.33 7.10 -4.40
C LEU A 513 18.41 6.12 -3.92
N ASP A 514 19.69 6.45 -4.10
CA ASP A 514 20.85 5.65 -3.68
C ASP A 514 21.54 6.32 -2.47
N LEU A 515 21.03 6.02 -1.27
CA LEU A 515 21.61 6.49 -0.01
C LEU A 515 22.93 5.79 0.29
N GLY A 516 23.12 4.55 -0.16
CA GLY A 516 24.38 3.83 -0.05
C GLY A 516 25.54 4.60 -0.72
N ALA A 517 25.31 5.15 -1.91
CA ALA A 517 26.27 5.99 -2.61
C ALA A 517 26.58 7.28 -1.84
N LEU A 518 25.55 7.92 -1.27
CA LEU A 518 25.74 9.09 -0.39
C LEU A 518 26.64 8.77 0.80
N MET A 519 26.35 7.66 1.48
CA MET A 519 27.05 7.24 2.69
C MET A 519 28.49 6.87 2.39
N ARG A 520 28.77 6.11 1.32
CA ARG A 520 30.16 5.82 0.89
C ARG A 520 30.97 7.10 0.66
N LYS A 521 30.36 8.13 0.08
CA LYS A 521 31.03 9.44 -0.08
C LYS A 521 31.26 10.14 1.25
N LEU A 522 30.25 10.18 2.12
CA LEU A 522 30.35 10.77 3.45
C LEU A 522 31.37 10.05 4.32
N GLN A 523 31.50 8.73 4.25
CA GLN A 523 32.44 7.98 5.06
C GLN A 523 33.89 8.42 4.83
N THR A 524 34.22 8.82 3.60
CA THR A 524 35.56 9.32 3.25
C THR A 524 35.79 10.78 3.60
N ARG A 525 34.75 11.62 3.56
CA ARG A 525 34.88 13.11 3.64
C ARG A 525 34.30 13.72 4.92
N ALA A 526 33.34 13.06 5.55
CA ALA A 526 32.56 13.49 6.71
C ALA A 526 32.13 12.26 7.55
N PRO A 527 33.08 11.51 8.14
CA PRO A 527 32.77 10.23 8.79
C PRO A 527 31.70 10.35 9.88
N THR A 528 31.70 11.43 10.67
CA THR A 528 30.67 11.69 11.69
C THR A 528 29.27 11.86 11.08
N ALA A 529 29.14 12.51 9.92
CA ALA A 529 27.87 12.66 9.23
C ALA A 529 27.41 11.33 8.60
N SER A 530 28.35 10.50 8.12
CA SER A 530 28.05 9.12 7.71
C SER A 530 27.47 8.33 8.87
N THR A 531 28.14 8.32 10.03
CA THR A 531 27.66 7.62 11.23
C THR A 531 26.30 8.14 11.71
N PHE A 532 26.05 9.46 11.61
CA PHE A 532 24.75 10.02 11.93
C PHE A 532 23.65 9.52 10.98
N LEU A 533 23.89 9.53 9.66
CA LEU A 533 22.93 8.96 8.69
C LEU A 533 22.75 7.45 8.87
N GLU A 534 23.82 6.73 9.22
CA GLU A 534 23.77 5.30 9.55
C GLU A 534 22.81 5.01 10.71
N GLN A 535 22.78 5.91 11.70
CA GLN A 535 21.88 5.84 12.85
C GLN A 535 20.44 6.26 12.52
N LEU A 536 20.24 7.14 11.54
CA LEU A 536 18.92 7.67 11.20
C LEU A 536 18.07 6.73 10.34
N THR A 537 18.69 5.95 9.46
CA THR A 537 17.96 5.07 8.56
C THR A 537 18.82 3.90 8.16
N ALA A 538 18.27 2.69 8.05
CA ALA A 538 18.97 1.52 7.49
C ALA A 538 18.83 1.38 5.96
N VAL A 539 18.09 2.27 5.31
CA VAL A 539 17.83 2.20 3.87
C VAL A 539 19.11 2.44 3.09
N ASP A 540 19.38 1.57 2.11
CA ASP A 540 20.49 1.69 1.17
C ASP A 540 20.01 2.29 -0.15
N THR A 541 18.97 1.69 -0.74
CA THR A 541 18.49 2.05 -2.06
C THR A 541 16.96 1.98 -2.10
N VAL A 542 16.31 2.96 -2.72
CA VAL A 542 14.89 2.93 -3.09
C VAL A 542 14.78 3.12 -4.60
N PHE A 543 14.13 2.20 -5.28
CA PHE A 543 13.83 2.30 -6.70
C PHE A 543 12.33 2.13 -6.93
N VAL A 544 11.74 2.95 -7.80
CA VAL A 544 10.34 2.88 -8.21
C VAL A 544 10.28 3.03 -9.73
N ASP A 545 9.48 2.20 -10.40
CA ASP A 545 9.23 2.26 -11.84
C ASP A 545 7.73 2.15 -12.10
N VAL A 546 7.16 3.08 -12.86
CA VAL A 546 5.73 3.14 -13.18
C VAL A 546 5.53 3.13 -14.69
N VAL A 547 4.61 2.27 -15.15
CA VAL A 547 4.32 2.03 -16.57
C VAL A 547 2.81 2.09 -16.80
N PRO A 548 2.32 2.79 -17.83
CA PRO A 548 0.90 2.74 -18.19
C PRO A 548 0.54 1.38 -18.77
N GLU A 549 -0.71 0.98 -18.51
CA GLU A 549 -1.34 -0.14 -19.19
C GLU A 549 -2.63 0.35 -19.85
N SER A 550 -3.26 -0.48 -20.70
CA SER A 550 -4.50 -0.08 -21.40
C SER A 550 -5.63 0.42 -20.47
N VAL A 551 -5.63 -0.03 -19.21
CA VAL A 551 -6.60 0.33 -18.17
C VAL A 551 -5.82 0.61 -16.87
N GLY A 552 -5.37 1.86 -16.70
CA GLY A 552 -4.54 2.31 -15.60
C GLY A 552 -3.05 2.10 -15.83
N GLY A 553 -2.38 1.43 -14.90
CA GLY A 553 -0.92 1.24 -14.94
C GLY A 553 -0.42 0.20 -13.95
N ARG A 554 0.89 -0.06 -14.02
CA ARG A 554 1.62 -0.94 -13.12
C ARG A 554 2.79 -0.19 -12.52
N ALA A 555 3.08 -0.42 -11.25
CA ALA A 555 4.28 0.08 -10.61
C ALA A 555 5.06 -1.06 -9.95
N ARG A 556 6.38 -1.00 -10.03
CA ARG A 556 7.29 -1.88 -9.31
C ARG A 556 8.21 -1.03 -8.47
N ALA A 557 8.49 -1.47 -7.25
CA ALA A 557 9.50 -0.82 -6.43
C ALA A 557 10.35 -1.83 -5.67
N VAL A 558 11.56 -1.41 -5.34
CA VAL A 558 12.49 -2.17 -4.51
C VAL A 558 13.04 -1.22 -3.46
N ILE A 559 13.01 -1.66 -2.20
CA ILE A 559 13.67 -0.97 -1.09
C ILE A 559 14.67 -1.95 -0.51
N ASP A 560 15.96 -1.68 -0.68
CA ASP A 560 17.04 -2.45 -0.08
C ASP A 560 17.51 -1.75 1.21
N LEU A 561 17.65 -2.51 2.28
CA LEU A 561 18.35 -2.10 3.50
C LEU A 561 19.82 -2.47 3.38
N ARG A 562 20.67 -1.74 4.10
CA ARG A 562 22.10 -2.02 4.15
C ARG A 562 22.35 -3.41 4.76
N PRO A 563 23.33 -4.17 4.22
CA PRO A 563 23.82 -5.38 4.86
C PRO A 563 24.49 -5.03 6.20
N GLU A 564 24.41 -5.96 7.16
CA GLU A 564 25.09 -5.84 8.46
C GLU A 564 26.61 -5.95 8.35
#